data_AF-A0A7C1BBB7-F1
#
_entry.id   AF-A0A7C1BBB7-F1
#
_cell.length_a   1.000
_cell.length_b   1.000
_cell.length_c   1.000
_cell.angle_alpha   90.00
_cell.angle_beta   90.00
_cell.angle_gamma   90.00
#
_symmetry.space_group_name_H-M   'P 1'
#
loop_
_entity.id
_entity.type
_entity.pdbx_description
1 polymer ?
#
loop_
_entity_poly.entity_id
_entity_poly.type
_entity_poly.pdbx_seq_one_letter_code
_entity_poly.pdbx_strand_id
1 'polypeptide(L)'
;MGKVSQFRPIALVTDPRYLDHDTANSLHPEIPARLESILKRLESSPLTPYLEKISPKKAEMNRVLAVHDEEYLSSFEGTCVSGREFFGHPDNRLGYDSYEIALLAAGGCLNG
;
A
#
# COMPACT_ATOMS: atom_id res chain seq x y z
N MET A 1 -7.45 33.29 11.47
CA MET A 1 -8.69 32.75 10.88
C MET A 1 -8.32 31.68 9.86
N GLY A 2 -8.47 30.40 10.20
CA GLY A 2 -8.38 29.33 9.22
C GLY A 2 -9.55 29.45 8.24
N LYS A 3 -9.27 29.47 6.94
CA LYS A 3 -10.33 29.42 5.92
C LYS A 3 -11.07 28.09 6.11
N VAL A 4 -12.32 28.14 6.55
CA VAL A 4 -13.20 26.97 6.51
C VAL A 4 -13.44 26.68 5.02
N SER A 5 -12.89 25.57 4.55
CA SER A 5 -13.08 25.10 3.18
C SER A 5 -14.57 24.88 2.94
N GLN A 6 -15.11 25.43 1.84
CA GLN A 6 -16.46 25.07 1.37
C GLN A 6 -16.53 23.65 0.78
N PHE A 7 -15.37 23.02 0.52
CA PHE A 7 -15.25 21.69 -0.04
C PHE A 7 -14.97 20.66 1.03
N ARG A 8 -15.50 19.44 0.83
CA ARG A 8 -15.20 18.28 1.67
C ARG A 8 -13.68 18.03 1.71
N PRO A 9 -13.13 17.59 2.86
CA PRO A 9 -11.75 17.14 2.94
C PRO A 9 -11.45 16.06 1.90
N ILE A 10 -10.23 16.04 1.41
CA ILE A 10 -9.70 14.99 0.55
C ILE A 10 -9.06 13.95 1.47
N ALA A 11 -9.61 12.73 1.46
CA ALA A 11 -9.01 11.61 2.19
C ALA A 11 -7.69 11.19 1.53
N LEU A 12 -6.63 11.15 2.32
CA LEU A 12 -5.34 10.57 1.96
C LEU A 12 -5.16 9.28 2.76
N VAL A 13 -5.49 8.15 2.14
CA VAL A 13 -5.34 6.83 2.76
C VAL A 13 -3.88 6.40 2.61
N THR A 14 -3.16 6.39 3.72
CA THR A 14 -1.72 6.05 3.71
C THR A 14 -1.27 5.53 5.06
N ASP A 15 -0.25 4.67 5.05
CA ASP A 15 0.37 4.14 6.25
C ASP A 15 1.90 4.07 6.05
N PRO A 16 2.72 4.41 7.06
CA PRO A 16 4.16 4.22 6.99
C PRO A 16 4.58 2.78 6.65
N ARG A 17 3.78 1.78 7.05
CA ARG A 17 4.04 0.36 6.75
C ARG A 17 4.12 0.05 5.25
N TYR A 18 3.53 0.88 4.39
CA TYR A 18 3.69 0.70 2.94
C TYR A 18 5.15 0.79 2.48
N LEU A 19 6.02 1.44 3.26
CA LEU A 19 7.46 1.49 2.99
C LEU A 19 8.16 0.16 3.29
N ASP A 20 7.54 -0.74 4.06
CA ASP A 20 8.07 -2.07 4.38
C ASP A 20 7.97 -3.02 3.17
N HIS A 21 7.22 -2.66 2.13
CA HIS A 21 7.32 -3.32 0.83
C HIS A 21 8.58 -2.85 0.08
N ASP A 22 9.72 -3.22 0.64
CA ASP A 22 11.02 -3.06 0.00
C ASP A 22 11.38 -4.33 -0.77
N THR A 23 11.37 -4.23 -2.10
CA THR A 23 11.68 -5.33 -3.01
C THR A 23 13.18 -5.47 -3.32
N ALA A 24 14.03 -4.72 -2.59
CA ALA A 24 15.48 -4.88 -2.43
C ALA A 24 16.31 -4.96 -3.72
N ASN A 25 15.97 -4.19 -4.77
CA ASN A 25 16.84 -4.02 -5.94
C ASN A 25 16.72 -2.61 -6.54
N SER A 26 17.86 -1.95 -6.78
CA SER A 26 17.96 -0.60 -7.35
C SER A 26 17.52 -0.48 -8.82
N LEU A 27 17.19 -1.59 -9.48
CA LEU A 27 16.73 -1.61 -10.88
C LEU A 27 15.21 -1.72 -11.04
N HIS A 28 14.47 -2.04 -9.97
CA HIS A 28 13.01 -2.14 -10.06
C HIS A 28 12.36 -0.76 -9.90
N PRO A 29 11.33 -0.40 -10.70
CA PRO A 29 10.67 0.89 -10.56
C PRO A 29 9.77 0.97 -9.32
N GLU A 30 9.23 -0.16 -8.87
CA GLU A 30 8.38 -0.25 -7.68
C GLU A 30 9.29 -0.32 -6.43
N ILE A 31 9.52 0.83 -5.80
CA ILE A 31 10.37 1.02 -4.62
C ILE A 31 9.73 2.00 -3.62
N PRO A 32 10.05 1.92 -2.31
CA PRO A 32 9.48 2.78 -1.27
C PRO A 32 9.62 4.29 -1.53
N ALA A 33 10.71 4.71 -2.19
CA ALA A 33 10.98 6.11 -2.54
C ALA A 33 9.86 6.75 -3.38
N ARG A 34 9.02 5.96 -4.08
CA ARG A 34 7.84 6.45 -4.79
C ARG A 34 6.82 7.06 -3.83
N LEU A 35 6.50 6.36 -2.74
CA LEU A 35 5.53 6.83 -1.75
C LEU A 35 6.10 8.03 -0.99
N GLU A 36 7.36 7.98 -0.58
CA GLU A 36 8.03 9.12 0.08
C GLU A 36 7.96 10.39 -0.77
N SER A 37 8.24 10.27 -2.08
CA SER A 37 8.18 11.38 -3.02
C SER A 37 6.77 11.95 -3.15
N ILE A 38 5.75 11.08 -3.21
CA ILE A 38 4.34 11.48 -3.26
C ILE A 38 3.96 12.23 -1.97
N LEU A 39 4.24 11.66 -0.80
CA LEU A 39 3.89 12.25 0.49
C LEU A 39 4.59 13.61 0.69
N LYS A 40 5.88 13.70 0.37
CA LYS A 40 6.64 14.97 0.43
C LYS A 40 6.06 16.03 -0.50
N ARG A 41 5.62 15.65 -1.70
CA ARG A 41 4.98 16.59 -2.64
C ARG A 41 3.61 17.03 -2.12
N LEU A 42 2.82 16.12 -1.57
CA LEU A 42 1.52 16.45 -0.99
C LEU A 42 1.66 17.42 0.19
N GLU A 43 2.61 17.20 1.09
CA GLU A 43 2.86 18.03 2.27
C GLU A 43 3.29 19.47 1.93
N SER A 44 3.99 19.66 0.81
CA SER A 44 4.41 20.98 0.30
C SER A 44 3.43 21.59 -0.71
N SER A 45 2.29 20.94 -0.97
CA SER A 45 1.33 21.40 -1.97
C SER A 45 0.30 22.38 -1.39
N PRO A 46 -0.39 23.16 -2.25
CA PRO A 46 -1.57 23.92 -1.85
C PRO A 46 -2.73 23.05 -1.35
N LEU A 47 -2.67 21.72 -1.52
CA LEU A 47 -3.70 20.79 -1.05
C LEU A 47 -3.55 20.45 0.43
N THR A 48 -2.38 20.66 1.06
CA THR A 48 -2.11 20.27 2.45
C THR A 48 -3.22 20.66 3.44
N PRO A 49 -3.81 21.87 3.41
CA PRO A 49 -4.88 22.25 4.35
C PRO A 49 -6.20 21.47 4.16
N TYR A 50 -6.32 20.71 3.07
CA TYR A 50 -7.51 19.96 2.69
C TYR A 50 -7.30 18.45 2.76
N LEU A 51 -6.08 17.97 3.05
CA LEU A 51 -5.79 16.54 3.15
C LEU A 51 -6.08 16.03 4.57
N GLU A 52 -6.91 15.01 4.67
CA GLU A 52 -7.15 14.26 5.91
C GLU A 52 -6.48 12.89 5.79
N LYS A 53 -5.44 12.63 6.60
CA LYS A 53 -4.73 11.34 6.59
C LYS A 53 -5.61 10.28 7.28
N ILE A 54 -5.89 9.19 6.57
CA ILE A 54 -6.64 8.05 7.09
C ILE A 54 -5.71 6.84 7.13
N SER A 55 -5.58 6.21 8.29
CA SER A 55 -4.81 4.98 8.44
C SER A 55 -5.65 3.78 8.00
N PRO A 56 -5.20 2.99 7.02
CA PRO A 56 -5.90 1.81 6.54
C PRO A 56 -5.89 0.68 7.58
N LYS A 57 -6.85 -0.22 7.43
CA LYS A 57 -6.84 -1.54 8.07
C LYS A 57 -6.61 -2.60 7.00
N LYS A 58 -6.08 -3.76 7.38
CA LYS A 58 -5.98 -4.90 6.46
C LYS A 58 -7.37 -5.29 5.96
N ALA A 59 -7.43 -5.75 4.71
CA ALA A 59 -8.66 -6.31 4.16
C ALA A 59 -9.09 -7.54 4.96
N GLU A 60 -10.38 -7.63 5.27
CA GLU A 60 -10.97 -8.83 5.84
C GLU A 60 -10.83 -10.00 4.84
N MET A 61 -10.44 -11.17 5.32
CA MET A 61 -10.12 -12.31 4.42
C MET A 61 -11.30 -12.72 3.55
N ASN A 62 -12.53 -12.60 4.05
CA ASN A 62 -13.74 -12.88 3.25
C ASN A 62 -13.93 -11.94 2.04
N ARG A 63 -13.37 -10.72 2.07
CA ARG A 63 -13.38 -9.78 0.94
C ARG A 63 -12.31 -10.16 -0.07
N VAL A 64 -11.15 -10.61 0.39
CA VAL A 64 -10.05 -11.07 -0.46
C VAL A 64 -10.44 -12.37 -1.18
N LEU A 65 -11.03 -13.32 -0.45
CA LEU A 65 -11.53 -14.60 -0.97
C LEU A 65 -12.73 -14.47 -1.91
N ALA A 66 -13.38 -13.30 -1.94
CA ALA A 66 -14.42 -13.04 -2.94
C ALA A 66 -13.85 -12.86 -4.37
N VAL A 67 -12.52 -12.72 -4.50
CA VAL A 67 -11.83 -12.45 -5.78
C VAL A 67 -10.66 -13.42 -6.02
N HIS A 68 -10.01 -13.91 -4.96
CA HIS A 68 -8.86 -14.82 -5.05
C HIS A 68 -9.16 -16.17 -4.38
N ASP A 69 -8.62 -17.24 -4.93
CA ASP A 69 -8.71 -18.57 -4.33
C ASP A 69 -7.74 -18.75 -3.16
N GLU A 70 -8.07 -19.64 -2.22
CA GLU A 70 -7.25 -19.92 -1.02
C GLU A 70 -5.85 -20.40 -1.39
N GLU A 71 -5.72 -21.25 -2.42
CA GLU A 71 -4.45 -21.79 -2.89
C GLU A 71 -3.52 -20.70 -3.42
N TYR A 72 -4.09 -19.69 -4.10
CA TYR A 72 -3.31 -18.56 -4.60
C TYR A 72 -2.75 -17.74 -3.42
N LEU A 73 -3.59 -17.44 -2.43
CA LEU A 73 -3.18 -16.66 -1.26
C LEU A 73 -2.13 -17.41 -0.43
N SER A 74 -2.32 -18.71 -0.22
CA SER A 74 -1.34 -19.55 0.47
C SER A 74 -0.02 -19.63 -0.28
N SER A 75 -0.05 -19.77 -1.62
CA SER A 75 1.16 -19.75 -2.44
C SER A 75 1.87 -18.40 -2.38
N PHE A 76 1.13 -17.29 -2.35
CA PHE A 76 1.68 -15.94 -2.28
C PHE A 76 2.34 -15.69 -0.92
N GLU A 77 1.64 -15.98 0.19
CA GLU A 77 2.19 -15.89 1.55
C GLU A 77 3.44 -16.77 1.70
N GLY A 78 3.34 -18.03 1.27
CA GLY A 78 4.43 -19.00 1.29
C GLY A 78 5.66 -18.52 0.51
N THR A 79 5.45 -17.84 -0.63
CA THR A 79 6.55 -17.26 -1.41
C THR A 79 7.22 -16.12 -0.65
N CYS A 80 6.45 -15.23 -0.03
CA CYS A 80 6.98 -14.12 0.77
C CYS A 80 7.86 -14.61 1.93
N VAL A 81 7.37 -15.59 2.71
CA VAL A 81 8.12 -16.11 3.87
C VAL A 81 9.30 -16.99 3.47
N SER A 82 9.32 -17.53 2.24
CA SER A 82 10.44 -18.33 1.74
C SER A 82 11.69 -17.53 1.35
N GLY A 83 11.60 -16.20 1.33
CA GLY A 83 12.69 -15.32 0.90
C GLY A 83 12.94 -15.33 -0.61
N ARG A 84 11.99 -15.84 -1.40
CA ARG A 84 12.03 -15.71 -2.87
C ARG A 84 11.81 -14.24 -3.25
N GLU A 85 12.49 -13.80 -4.30
CA GLU A 85 12.39 -12.40 -4.76
C GLU A 85 11.21 -12.15 -5.71
N PHE A 86 10.56 -13.20 -6.22
CA PHE A 86 9.55 -13.09 -7.28
C PHE A 86 8.39 -14.07 -7.09
N PHE A 87 7.21 -13.68 -7.57
CA PHE A 87 6.02 -14.52 -7.58
C PHE A 87 5.40 -14.67 -8.97
N GLY A 88 5.51 -15.89 -9.53
CA GLY A 88 4.98 -16.24 -10.86
C GLY A 88 5.76 -15.65 -12.04
N HIS A 89 6.23 -14.40 -11.95
CA HIS A 89 6.96 -13.71 -13.01
C HIS A 89 8.06 -12.79 -12.43
N PRO A 90 9.20 -12.58 -13.14
CA PRO A 90 10.27 -11.67 -12.71
C PRO A 90 9.85 -10.21 -12.49
N ASP A 91 8.76 -9.75 -13.11
CA ASP A 91 8.24 -8.40 -12.89
C ASP A 91 7.45 -8.26 -11.58
N ASN A 92 7.05 -9.38 -10.97
CA ASN A 92 6.31 -9.41 -9.71
C ASN A 92 7.28 -9.61 -8.56
N ARG A 93 8.16 -8.62 -8.35
CA ARG A 93 9.07 -8.65 -7.21
C ARG A 93 8.30 -8.57 -5.90
N LEU A 94 8.83 -9.25 -4.88
CA LEU A 94 8.31 -9.20 -3.53
C LEU A 94 9.43 -9.34 -2.50
N GLY A 95 9.18 -8.86 -1.29
CA GLY A 95 9.92 -9.15 -0.07
C GLY A 95 9.07 -9.82 1.00
N TYR A 96 9.65 -10.02 2.18
CA TYR A 96 9.03 -10.71 3.32
C TYR A 96 7.67 -10.12 3.72
N ASP A 97 7.57 -8.79 3.81
CA ASP A 97 6.36 -8.10 4.27
C ASP A 97 5.28 -7.95 3.18
N SER A 98 5.54 -8.39 1.95
CA SER A 98 4.65 -8.10 0.80
C SER A 98 3.24 -8.65 0.95
N TYR A 99 3.09 -9.81 1.57
CA TYR A 99 1.77 -10.38 1.83
C TYR A 99 0.95 -9.44 2.73
N GLU A 100 1.56 -8.98 3.81
CA GLU A 100 0.89 -8.13 4.80
C GLU A 100 0.64 -6.71 4.28
N ILE A 101 1.58 -6.18 3.48
CA ILE A 101 1.40 -4.88 2.83
C ILE A 101 0.34 -4.93 1.73
N ALA A 102 0.24 -6.03 0.98
CA ALA A 102 -0.82 -6.22 -0.01
C ALA A 102 -2.21 -6.24 0.64
N LEU A 103 -2.36 -6.93 1.78
CA LEU A 103 -3.62 -6.94 2.54
C LEU A 103 -3.95 -5.54 3.11
N LEU A 104 -2.96 -4.81 3.59
CA LEU A 104 -3.14 -3.43 4.08
C LEU A 104 -3.57 -2.49 2.96
N ALA A 105 -2.92 -2.57 1.79
CA ALA A 105 -3.24 -1.77 0.61
C ALA A 105 -4.66 -2.05 0.10
N ALA A 106 -5.04 -3.34 -0.01
CA ALA A 106 -6.40 -3.74 -0.39
C ALA A 106 -7.44 -3.21 0.60
N GLY A 107 -7.16 -3.31 1.90
CA GLY A 107 -8.07 -2.82 2.94
C GLY A 107 -8.16 -1.29 2.99
N GLY A 108 -7.11 -0.57 2.56
CA GLY A 108 -7.16 0.87 2.32
C GLY A 108 -8.15 1.25 1.21
N CYS A 109 -8.21 0.49 0.12
CA CYS A 109 -9.20 0.70 -0.94
C CYS A 109 -10.64 0.37 -0.52
N LEU A 110 -10.82 -0.57 0.43
CA LEU A 110 -12.14 -1.00 0.88
C LEU A 110 -12.76 -0.11 1.95
N ASN A 111 -11.93 0.53 2.78
CA ASN A 111 -12.38 1.21 4.01
C ASN A 111 -11.98 2.70 4.10
N GLY A 112 -11.17 3.19 3.16
CA GLY A 112 -10.63 4.54 3.16
C GLY A 112 -11.41 5.56 2.35
#